data_AF-A0A8H8A0K3-F1
#
_entry.id   AF-A0A8H8A0K3-F1
#
_cell.length_a   1.000
_cell.length_b   1.000
_cell.length_c   1.000
_cell.angle_alpha   90.00
_cell.angle_beta   90.00
_cell.angle_gamma   90.00
#
_symmetry.space_group_name_H-M   'P 1'
#
loop_
_entity.id
_entity.type
_entity.pdbx_description
1 polymer ?
#
loop_
_entity_poly.entity_id
_entity_poly.type
_entity_poly.pdbx_seq_one_letter_code
_entity_poly.pdbx_strand_id
1 'polypeptide(L)' 'MVVPPMVIFTIEHLLWKLKPIPVPRAHYNQLIELLKKRIASGILEPSHGPYANCWFTVPKKNGDLRFIQEIE' A
#
# COMPACT_ATOMS: atom_id res chain seq x y z
N MET A 1 16.66 -18.80 -1.53
CA MET A 1 17.75 -17.87 -1.16
C MET A 1 17.08 -16.63 -0.58
N VAL A 2 17.23 -16.38 0.72
CA VAL A 2 16.66 -15.18 1.38
C VAL A 2 17.70 -14.07 1.26
N VAL A 3 17.34 -12.96 0.62
CA VAL A 3 18.21 -11.77 0.54
C VAL A 3 18.17 -11.07 1.89
N PRO A 4 19.32 -10.66 2.48
CA PRO A 4 19.32 -9.93 3.73
C PRO A 4 18.61 -8.57 3.60
N PRO A 5 18.03 -8.02 4.68
CA PRO A 5 17.39 -6.72 4.65
C PRO A 5 18.35 -5.63 4.14
N MET A 6 17.87 -4.79 3.22
CA MET A 6 18.63 -3.68 2.68
C MET A 6 18.44 -2.43 3.55
N VAL A 7 19.55 -1.75 3.88
CA VAL A 7 19.52 -0.49 4.64
C VAL A 7 19.30 0.66 3.67
N ILE A 8 18.23 1.43 3.87
CA ILE A 8 17.91 2.63 3.09
C ILE A 8 18.38 3.85 3.89
N PHE A 9 19.20 4.71 3.29
CA PHE A 9 19.64 5.95 3.91
C PHE A 9 18.52 6.99 3.86
N THR A 10 18.23 7.62 5.01
CA THR A 10 17.17 8.63 5.13
C THR A 10 17.77 10.03 5.25
N ILE A 11 17.15 11.01 4.60
CA ILE A 11 17.41 12.44 4.84
C ILE A 11 16.35 12.99 5.80
N GLU A 12 16.66 14.08 6.51
CA GLU A 12 15.65 14.77 7.31
C GLU A 12 14.57 15.34 6.39
N HIS A 13 13.30 15.00 6.65
CA HIS A 13 12.16 15.42 5.86
C HIS A 13 10.97 15.72 6.77
N LEU A 14 10.09 16.61 6.29
CA LEU A 14 8.80 16.82 6.94
C LEU A 14 7.92 15.57 6.75
N LEU A 15 7.09 15.28 7.74
CA LEU A 15 6.22 14.10 7.73
C LEU A 15 5.28 14.12 6.52
N TRP A 16 5.42 13.12 5.65
CA TRP A 16 4.44 12.87 4.60
C TRP A 16 3.17 12.26 5.18
N LYS A 17 2.13 13.08 5.24
CA LYS A 17 0.79 12.70 5.68
C LYS A 17 -0.22 12.99 4.58
N LEU A 18 -0.16 12.20 3.51
CA LEU A 18 -1.13 12.30 2.42
C LEU A 18 -2.38 11.49 2.76
N LYS A 19 -3.55 12.03 2.42
CA LYS A 19 -4.82 11.30 2.53
C LYS A 19 -4.95 10.34 1.35
N PRO A 20 -5.38 9.07 1.56
CA PRO A 20 -5.66 8.17 0.45
C PRO A 20 -6.77 8.73 -0.45
N ILE A 21 -6.69 8.42 -1.74
CA ILE A 21 -7.76 8.74 -2.69
C ILE A 21 -8.98 7.87 -2.36
N PRO A 22 -10.20 8.46 -2.30
CA PRO A 22 -11.40 7.70 -1.95
C PRO A 22 -11.69 6.60 -2.98
N VAL A 23 -11.82 5.37 -2.50
CA VAL A 23 -12.21 4.22 -3.32
C VAL A 23 -13.74 4.11 -3.35
N PRO A 24 -14.36 3.77 -4.50
CA PRO A 24 -15.79 3.50 -4.57
C PRO A 24 -16.21 2.35 -3.65
N ARG A 25 -17.34 2.50 -2.95
CA ARG A 25 -17.82 1.51 -1.95
C ARG A 25 -18.05 0.11 -2.53
N ALA A 26 -18.44 0.02 -3.81
CA ALA A 26 -18.64 -1.26 -4.50
C ALA A 26 -17.38 -2.14 -4.48
N HIS A 27 -16.20 -1.54 -4.37
CA HIS A 27 -14.90 -2.23 -4.41
C HIS A 27 -14.33 -2.59 -3.03
N TYR A 28 -15.02 -2.25 -1.93
CA TYR A 28 -14.46 -2.42 -0.58
C TYR A 28 -14.17 -3.87 -0.22
N ASN A 29 -15.08 -4.79 -0.54
CA ASN A 29 -14.87 -6.22 -0.23
C ASN A 29 -13.65 -6.77 -0.99
N GLN A 30 -13.53 -6.44 -2.28
CA GLN A 30 -12.39 -6.83 -3.11
C GLN A 30 -11.07 -6.23 -2.59
N LEU A 31 -11.09 -4.98 -2.15
CA LEU A 31 -9.91 -4.31 -1.58
C LEU A 31 -9.49 -4.96 -0.25
N ILE A 32 -10.42 -5.25 0.64
CA ILE A 32 -10.14 -5.90 1.93
C ILE A 32 -9.51 -7.27 1.70
N GLU A 33 -10.04 -8.07 0.79
CA GLU A 33 -9.46 -9.37 0.43
C GLU A 33 -8.05 -9.22 -0.15
N LEU A 34 -7.83 -8.23 -1.02
CA LEU A 34 -6.51 -7.96 -1.61
C LEU A 34 -5.48 -7.59 -0.53
N LEU A 35 -5.85 -6.73 0.42
CA LEU A 35 -4.96 -6.33 1.52
C LEU A 35 -4.65 -7.52 2.44
N LYS A 36 -5.66 -8.32 2.81
CA LYS A 36 -5.46 -9.54 3.60
C LYS A 36 -4.49 -10.51 2.93
N LYS A 37 -4.61 -10.71 1.61
CA LYS A 37 -3.69 -11.56 0.84
C LYS A 37 -2.25 -11.04 0.87
N ARG A 38 -2.05 -9.73 0.76
CA ARG A 38 -0.70 -9.12 0.83
C ARG A 38 -0.07 -9.18 2.22
N ILE A 39 -0.89 -9.08 3.27
CA ILE A 39 -0.43 -9.26 4.65
C ILE A 39 -0.05 -10.73 4.87
N ALA A 40 -0.90 -11.67 4.45
CA ALA A 40 -0.62 -13.10 4.55
C ALA A 40 0.63 -13.52 3.76
N SER A 41 0.93 -12.87 2.64
CA SER A 41 2.14 -13.13 1.86
C SER A 41 3.41 -12.49 2.45
N GLY A 42 3.29 -11.71 3.51
CA GLY A 42 4.42 -10.97 4.12
C GLY A 42 4.93 -9.79 3.27
N ILE A 43 4.15 -9.33 2.28
CA ILE A 43 4.52 -8.16 1.46
C ILE A 43 4.14 -6.87 2.19
N LEU A 44 3.03 -6.89 2.93
CA LEU A 44 2.58 -5.77 3.76
C LEU A 44 2.55 -6.19 5.22
N GLU A 45 2.84 -5.24 6.10
CA GLU A 45 2.73 -5.41 7.54
C GLU A 45 1.99 -4.22 8.16
N PRO A 46 1.27 -4.42 9.28
CA PRO A 46 0.74 -3.32 10.06
C PRO A 46 1.88 -2.47 10.60
N SER A 47 1.82 -1.16 10.38
CA SER A 47 2.81 -0.21 10.88
C SER A 47 2.14 0.88 11.72
N HIS A 48 2.92 1.46 12.64
CA HIS A 48 2.52 2.62 13.43
C HIS A 48 3.62 3.67 13.34
N GLY A 49 3.37 4.73 12.59
CA GLY A 49 4.32 5.80 12.38
C GLY A 49 3.66 7.05 11.83
N PRO A 50 4.37 8.18 11.84
CA PRO A 50 3.85 9.43 11.33
C PRO A 50 3.83 9.52 9.79
N TYR A 51 4.40 8.51 9.10
CA TYR A 51 4.46 8.43 7.65
C TYR A 51 3.29 7.64 7.06
N ALA A 52 2.63 8.22 6.07
CA ALA A 52 1.61 7.55 5.29
C ALA A 52 1.69 8.00 3.82
N ASN A 53 1.98 7.04 2.95
CA ASN A 53 1.94 7.26 1.50
C ASN A 53 0.49 7.26 1.01
N CYS A 54 0.22 8.10 0.01
CA CYS A 54 -1.04 8.01 -0.73
C CYS A 54 -1.11 6.69 -1.49
N TRP A 55 -2.31 6.14 -1.61
CA TRP A 55 -2.55 4.93 -2.37
C TRP A 55 -3.94 4.97 -3.00
N PHE A 56 -4.10 4.20 -4.07
CA PHE A 56 -5.36 4.06 -4.78
C PHE A 56 -5.45 2.72 -5.50
N THR A 57 -6.64 2.44 -6.04
CA THR A 57 -6.90 1.21 -6.80
C THR A 57 -7.31 1.53 -8.23
N VAL A 58 -6.82 0.75 -9.19
CA VAL A 58 -7.22 0.82 -10.59
C VAL A 58 -7.84 -0.51 -11.02
N PRO A 59 -9.01 -0.52 -11.67
CA PRO A 59 -9.58 -1.74 -12.22
C PRO A 59 -8.71 -2.28 -13.37
N LYS A 60 -8.44 -3.59 -13.35
CA LYS A 60 -7.80 -4.30 -14.45
C LYS A 60 -8.84 -4.74 -15.49
N LYS A 61 -8.37 -5.08 -16.69
CA LYS A 61 -9.23 -5.61 -17.78
C LYS A 61 -10.00 -6.89 -17.40
N ASN A 62 -9.52 -7.65 -16.43
CA ASN A 62 -10.16 -8.88 -15.95
C ASN A 62 -11.15 -8.65 -14.79
N GLY A 63 -11.39 -7.40 -14.38
CA GLY A 63 -12.32 -7.06 -13.28
C GLY A 63 -11.67 -7.02 -11.90
N ASP A 64 -10.41 -7.42 -11.75
CA ASP A 64 -9.68 -7.32 -10.48
C ASP A 64 -9.19 -5.90 -10.20
N LEU A 65 -8.90 -5.61 -8.93
CA LEU A 65 -8.26 -4.35 -8.53
C LEU A 65 -6.73 -4.48 -8.54
N ARG A 66 -6.08 -3.42 -9.01
CA ARG A 66 -4.63 -3.20 -8.85
C ARG A 66 -4.41 -2.15 -7.78
N PHE A 67 -3.77 -2.54 -6.68
CA PHE A 67 -3.34 -1.62 -5.62
C PHE A 67 -2.05 -0.91 -6.03
N ILE A 68 -2.05 0.42 -5.94
CA ILE A 68 -0.94 1.30 -6.31
C ILE A 68 -0.61 2.17 -5.11
N GLN A 69 0.68 2.19 -4.75
CA GLN A 69 1.23 3.14 -3.79
C GLN A 69 1.86 4.27 -4.58
N GLU A 70 1.47 5.49 -4.27
CA GLU A 70 2.12 6.69 -4.77
C GLU A 70 3.39 6.87 -3.94
N ILE A 71 4.51 6.59 -4.59
CA ILE A 71 5.85 6.81 -4.04
C ILE A 71 6.39 7.99 -4.85
N GLU A 72 6.54 9.13 -4.18
CA GLU A 72 7.22 10.29 -4.74
C GLU A 72 8.74 10.05 -4.75
#